data_AF-A0A2S7Y073-F1
#
_entry.id   AF-A0A2S7Y073-F1
#
_cell.length_a   1.000
_cell.length_b   1.000
_cell.length_c   1.000
_cell.angle_alpha   90.00
_cell.angle_beta   90.00
_cell.angle_gamma   90.00
#
_symmetry.space_group_name_H-M   'P 1'
#
loop_
_entity.id
_entity.type
_entity.pdbx_description
1 polymer ?
#
loop_
_entity_poly.entity_id
_entity_poly.type
_entity_poly.pdbx_seq_one_letter_code
_entity_poly.pdbx_strand_id
1 'polypeptide(L)'
;MYHLFGDLYLDDPRPGSPLSRRLQRLRPYIDELKFRKNALWQGWGHLAAFQKIAHHEVAAWQAHGQKRKIRFLIPPDGPLKAPLACHLHNPNFSVSDSYSSHGADESTLSMNQILAAGFTPDKVLIYDYTFHQAPINPLMAYPPNILKIHQRFTAELRMKMAAVVDVVWGAPVRERMKRTLSLEELPLWEEYEGASIHLEWEKSSRNVRHPEAMMYSEPST
;
A
#
# COMPACT_ATOMS: atom_id res chain seq x y z
N MET A 1 -14.66 -21.89 -13.67
CA MET A 1 -13.92 -20.62 -13.56
C MET A 1 -14.16 -20.08 -12.17
N TYR A 2 -13.09 -19.90 -11.40
CA TYR A 2 -13.11 -19.49 -9.99
C TYR A 2 -13.06 -17.97 -9.89
N HIS A 3 -14.13 -17.38 -9.35
CA HIS A 3 -14.17 -15.94 -9.09
C HIS A 3 -13.45 -15.59 -7.79
N LEU A 4 -12.40 -14.76 -7.83
CA LEU A 4 -11.69 -14.35 -6.62
C LEU A 4 -12.32 -13.09 -6.02
N PHE A 5 -12.10 -11.91 -6.61
CA PHE A 5 -12.71 -10.64 -6.20
C PHE A 5 -12.79 -9.68 -7.40
N GLY A 6 -13.65 -8.66 -7.33
CA GLY A 6 -13.84 -7.72 -8.44
C GLY A 6 -14.16 -8.47 -9.74
N ASP A 7 -13.38 -8.20 -10.80
CA ASP A 7 -13.47 -8.89 -12.09
C ASP A 7 -12.35 -9.93 -12.29
N LEU A 8 -11.66 -10.35 -11.23
CA LEU A 8 -10.61 -11.38 -11.31
C LEU A 8 -11.23 -12.78 -11.30
N TYR A 9 -11.14 -13.44 -12.46
CA TYR A 9 -11.53 -14.81 -12.67
C TYR A 9 -10.31 -15.65 -13.04
N LEU A 10 -10.18 -16.79 -12.37
CA LEU A 10 -9.09 -17.75 -12.56
C LEU A 10 -9.68 -19.09 -12.98
N ASP A 11 -8.85 -20.00 -13.47
CA ASP A 11 -9.29 -21.37 -13.74
C ASP A 11 -9.75 -22.06 -12.45
N ASP A 12 -10.60 -23.08 -12.57
CA ASP A 12 -10.96 -23.85 -11.38
C ASP A 12 -9.75 -24.64 -10.90
N PRO A 13 -9.39 -24.54 -9.60
CA PRO A 13 -8.30 -25.35 -9.07
C PRO A 13 -8.67 -26.83 -9.18
N ARG A 14 -7.68 -27.68 -9.44
CA ARG A 14 -7.90 -29.14 -9.54
C ARG A 14 -8.69 -29.65 -8.32
N PRO A 15 -9.83 -30.35 -8.51
CA PRO A 15 -10.65 -30.83 -7.40
C PRO A 15 -9.87 -31.66 -6.39
N GLY A 16 -10.06 -31.39 -5.09
CA GLY A 16 -9.38 -32.11 -4.00
C GLY A 16 -7.92 -31.69 -3.75
N SER A 17 -7.33 -30.85 -4.60
CA SER A 17 -5.98 -30.31 -4.37
C SER A 17 -5.89 -29.52 -3.05
N PRO A 18 -4.68 -29.37 -2.48
CA PRO A 18 -4.46 -28.48 -1.33
C PRO A 18 -4.98 -27.05 -1.57
N LEU A 19 -4.78 -26.52 -2.78
CA LEU A 19 -5.27 -25.19 -3.18
C LEU A 19 -6.79 -25.13 -3.18
N SER A 20 -7.47 -26.11 -3.78
CA SER A 20 -8.94 -26.18 -3.81
C SER A 20 -9.54 -26.19 -2.39
N ARG A 21 -9.00 -27.01 -1.48
CA ARG A 21 -9.43 -27.05 -0.06
C ARG A 21 -9.19 -25.72 0.66
N ARG A 22 -8.06 -25.07 0.39
CA ARG A 22 -7.74 -23.75 0.96
C ARG A 22 -8.70 -22.68 0.47
N LEU A 23 -9.02 -22.65 -0.82
CA LEU A 23 -9.96 -21.70 -1.41
C LEU A 23 -11.38 -21.89 -0.87
N GLN A 24 -11.81 -23.13 -0.62
CA GLN A 24 -13.10 -23.40 0.04
C GLN A 24 -13.15 -22.82 1.45
N ARG A 25 -12.06 -22.95 2.22
CA ARG A 25 -11.94 -22.35 3.57
C ARG A 25 -11.97 -20.82 3.53
N LEU A 26 -11.31 -20.21 2.54
CA LEU A 26 -11.18 -18.76 2.42
C LEU A 26 -12.43 -18.10 1.82
N ARG A 27 -13.28 -18.87 1.12
CA ARG A 27 -14.41 -18.36 0.36
C ARG A 27 -15.33 -17.41 1.14
N PRO A 28 -15.77 -17.72 2.37
CA PRO A 28 -16.67 -16.84 3.11
C PRO A 28 -16.06 -15.45 3.34
N TYR A 29 -14.76 -15.38 3.62
CA TYR A 29 -14.06 -14.12 3.87
C TYR A 29 -13.80 -13.35 2.58
N ILE A 30 -13.49 -14.05 1.50
CA ILE A 30 -13.32 -13.43 0.18
C ILE A 30 -14.63 -12.83 -0.31
N ASP A 31 -15.75 -13.52 -0.10
CA ASP A 31 -17.08 -13.00 -0.44
C ASP A 31 -17.48 -11.81 0.46
N GLU A 32 -17.10 -11.79 1.74
CA GLU A 32 -17.32 -10.65 2.64
C GLU A 32 -16.67 -9.36 2.11
N LEU A 33 -15.47 -9.45 1.53
CA LEU A 33 -14.75 -8.30 0.97
C LEU A 33 -15.56 -7.56 -0.11
N LYS A 34 -16.41 -8.26 -0.85
CA LYS A 34 -17.27 -7.67 -1.91
C LYS A 34 -18.32 -6.72 -1.33
N PHE A 35 -18.77 -7.01 -0.11
CA PHE A 35 -19.82 -6.24 0.57
C PHE A 35 -19.25 -5.26 1.59
N ARG A 36 -17.94 -5.34 1.85
CA ARG A 36 -17.26 -4.51 2.83
C ARG A 36 -17.21 -3.05 2.34
N LYS A 37 -18.15 -2.25 2.82
CA LYS A 37 -18.04 -0.79 2.77
C LYS A 37 -17.16 -0.37 3.94
N ASN A 38 -15.88 -0.09 3.69
CA ASN A 38 -15.11 0.67 4.67
C ASN A 38 -15.87 1.99 4.88
N ALA A 39 -16.43 2.17 6.07
CA ALA A 39 -17.12 3.40 6.40
C ALA A 39 -16.11 4.53 6.25
N LEU A 40 -16.28 5.36 5.21
CA LEU A 40 -15.52 6.59 5.09
C LEU A 40 -15.72 7.35 6.39
N TRP A 41 -14.64 7.55 7.13
CA TRP A 41 -14.71 8.24 8.41
C TRP A 41 -15.10 9.69 8.12
N GLN A 42 -16.36 10.03 8.39
CA GLN A 42 -16.86 11.38 8.17
C GLN A 42 -16.02 12.37 8.98
N GLY A 43 -15.54 13.42 8.30
CA GLY A 43 -14.73 14.47 8.89
C GLY A 43 -13.22 14.21 8.96
N TRP A 44 -12.72 13.03 8.55
CA TRP A 44 -11.28 12.81 8.44
C TRP A 44 -10.77 13.09 7.02
N GLY A 45 -9.85 14.04 6.89
CA GLY A 45 -9.18 14.38 5.64
C GLY A 45 -7.69 14.03 5.70
N HIS A 46 -7.24 13.12 4.84
CA HIS A 46 -5.84 12.67 4.81
C HIS A 46 -4.85 13.82 4.58
N LEU A 47 -5.19 14.84 3.77
CA LEU A 47 -4.33 16.00 3.55
C LEU A 47 -4.16 16.86 4.82
N ALA A 48 -5.23 17.08 5.58
CA ALA A 48 -5.16 17.82 6.84
C ALA A 48 -4.42 17.01 7.92
N ALA A 49 -4.61 15.69 7.95
CA ALA A 49 -3.84 14.79 8.81
C ALA A 49 -2.36 14.77 8.40
N PHE A 50 -2.08 14.80 7.09
CA PHE A 50 -0.73 14.84 6.54
C PHE A 50 0.02 16.11 6.99
N GLN A 51 -0.62 17.27 6.90
CA GLN A 51 -0.02 18.52 7.38
C GLN A 51 0.43 18.40 8.85
N LYS A 52 -0.40 17.82 9.71
CA LYS A 52 -0.05 17.60 11.13
C LYS A 52 1.18 16.71 11.28
N ILE A 53 1.25 15.60 10.54
CA ILE A 53 2.42 14.70 10.64
C ILE A 53 3.67 15.32 10.06
N ALA A 54 3.54 16.17 9.04
CA ALA A 54 4.68 16.84 8.44
C ALA A 54 5.33 17.85 9.39
N HIS A 55 4.51 18.62 10.12
CA HIS A 55 5.00 19.49 11.20
C HIS A 55 5.64 18.68 12.34
N HIS A 56 5.04 17.55 12.71
CA HIS A 56 5.56 16.69 13.77
C HIS A 56 6.90 16.04 13.39
N GLU A 57 7.05 15.59 12.15
CA GLU A 57 8.30 15.02 11.62
C GLU A 57 9.44 16.04 11.68
N VAL A 58 9.20 17.27 11.21
CA VAL A 58 10.21 18.32 11.21
C VAL A 58 10.63 18.68 12.63
N ALA A 59 9.68 18.80 13.55
CA ALA A 59 9.98 19.03 14.97
C ALA A 59 10.80 17.88 15.57
N ALA A 60 10.49 16.64 15.20
CA ALA A 60 11.21 15.47 15.69
C ALA A 60 12.65 15.41 15.16
N TRP A 61 12.91 15.79 13.90
CA TRP A 61 14.28 15.94 13.40
C TRP A 61 15.04 17.09 14.05
N GLN A 62 14.35 18.20 14.37
CA GLN A 62 14.96 19.31 15.07
C GLN A 62 15.47 18.88 16.46
N ALA A 63 14.74 18.00 17.15
CA ALA A 63 15.18 17.40 18.41
C ALA A 63 16.43 16.51 18.25
N HIS A 64 16.67 15.97 17.05
CA HIS A 64 17.90 15.28 16.65
C HIS A 64 18.99 16.21 16.11
N GLY A 65 18.83 17.53 16.26
CA GLY A 65 19.79 18.52 15.76
C GLY A 65 19.81 18.70 14.24
N GLN A 66 18.84 18.13 13.51
CA GLN A 66 18.75 18.26 12.05
C GLN A 66 17.62 19.20 11.65
N LYS A 67 17.91 20.13 10.73
CA LYS A 67 16.89 20.99 10.12
C LYS A 67 16.36 20.35 8.85
N ARG A 68 15.08 19.98 8.85
CA ARG A 68 14.34 19.50 7.67
C ARG A 68 13.33 20.54 7.20
N LYS A 69 12.94 20.47 5.93
CA LYS A 69 11.95 21.38 5.33
C LYS A 69 10.70 20.58 4.97
N ILE A 70 9.53 21.08 5.39
CA ILE A 70 8.23 20.45 5.13
C ILE A 70 8.00 20.17 3.63
N ARG A 71 8.53 21.03 2.75
CA ARG A 71 8.36 20.88 1.30
C ARG A 71 8.89 19.56 0.70
N PHE A 72 9.76 18.83 1.42
CA PHE A 72 10.24 17.52 0.97
C PHE A 72 9.36 16.36 1.47
N LEU A 73 8.28 16.67 2.20
CA LEU A 73 7.26 15.71 2.58
C LEU A 73 6.12 15.82 1.58
N ILE A 74 5.91 14.73 0.84
CA ILE A 74 4.93 14.64 -0.24
C ILE A 74 3.67 13.93 0.29
N PRO A 75 2.48 14.54 0.18
CA PRO A 75 1.24 13.94 0.64
C PRO A 75 0.84 12.73 -0.22
N PRO A 76 -0.07 11.87 0.28
CA PRO A 76 -0.81 10.95 -0.58
C PRO A 76 -1.56 11.70 -1.69
N ASP A 77 -1.65 11.08 -2.87
CA ASP A 77 -2.40 11.57 -4.02
C ASP A 77 -3.65 10.74 -4.27
N GLY A 78 -4.69 11.41 -4.77
CA GLY A 78 -5.95 10.78 -5.13
C GLY A 78 -6.96 10.67 -3.98
N PRO A 79 -8.17 10.15 -4.26
CA PRO A 79 -9.27 10.22 -3.32
C PRO A 79 -9.25 9.05 -2.33
N LEU A 80 -9.55 9.32 -1.05
CA LEU A 80 -9.77 8.26 -0.04
C LEU A 80 -10.88 7.27 -0.41
N LYS A 81 -11.82 7.71 -1.25
CA LYS A 81 -12.92 6.90 -1.76
C LYS A 81 -12.52 6.02 -2.96
N ALA A 82 -11.27 6.07 -3.40
CA ALA A 82 -10.78 5.18 -4.45
C ALA A 82 -10.97 3.71 -4.05
N PRO A 83 -11.43 2.84 -4.96
CA PRO A 83 -11.61 1.41 -4.68
C PRO A 83 -10.28 0.65 -4.58
N LEU A 84 -9.19 1.26 -5.04
CA LEU A 84 -7.85 0.69 -5.11
C LEU A 84 -6.83 1.68 -4.56
N ALA A 85 -5.80 1.15 -3.91
CA ALA A 85 -4.66 1.94 -3.47
C ALA A 85 -3.34 1.38 -4.05
N CYS A 86 -2.36 2.27 -4.18
CA CYS A 86 -0.97 1.97 -4.56
C CYS A 86 -0.06 2.41 -3.42
N HIS A 87 0.57 1.44 -2.77
CA HIS A 87 1.49 1.68 -1.68
C HIS A 87 2.92 1.60 -2.17
N LEU A 88 3.57 2.75 -2.19
CA LEU A 88 4.93 2.94 -2.68
C LEU A 88 5.92 3.01 -1.52
N HIS A 89 7.22 3.04 -1.83
CA HIS A 89 8.27 3.06 -0.82
C HIS A 89 8.51 4.45 -0.24
N ASN A 90 8.92 5.38 -1.09
CA ASN A 90 9.14 6.77 -0.77
C ASN A 90 9.06 7.60 -2.05
N PRO A 91 8.72 8.90 -1.97
CA PRO A 91 8.75 9.78 -3.12
C PRO A 91 10.13 9.79 -3.75
N ASN A 92 10.17 9.67 -5.08
CA ASN A 92 11.43 9.66 -5.83
C ASN A 92 12.16 10.99 -5.69
N PHE A 93 13.45 10.94 -5.39
CA PHE A 93 14.28 12.15 -5.31
C PHE A 93 14.58 12.76 -6.69
N SER A 94 14.75 11.92 -7.71
CA SER A 94 15.08 12.36 -9.07
C SER A 94 13.81 12.66 -9.87
N VAL A 95 13.25 13.84 -9.64
CA VAL A 95 12.11 14.43 -10.36
C VAL A 95 12.58 15.63 -11.20
N SER A 96 11.85 15.95 -12.26
CA SER A 96 12.09 17.14 -13.09
C SER A 96 11.90 18.44 -12.30
N ASP A 97 10.94 18.46 -11.37
CA ASP A 97 10.74 19.56 -10.42
C ASP A 97 10.83 19.06 -8.98
N SER A 98 12.00 19.22 -8.35
CA SER A 98 12.22 18.88 -6.94
C SER A 98 11.45 19.76 -5.93
N TYR A 99 10.71 20.77 -6.41
CA TYR A 99 9.83 21.61 -5.61
C TYR A 99 8.35 21.27 -5.79
N SER A 100 8.04 20.32 -6.66
CA SER A 100 6.73 19.68 -6.76
C SER A 100 6.29 19.15 -5.39
N SER A 101 5.05 19.41 -5.04
CA SER A 101 4.39 18.82 -3.85
C SER A 101 3.46 17.67 -4.22
N HIS A 102 3.63 17.14 -5.44
CA HIS A 102 2.83 16.04 -5.99
C HIS A 102 3.64 14.74 -5.98
N GLY A 103 3.04 13.67 -5.47
CA GLY A 103 3.65 12.34 -5.43
C GLY A 103 3.60 11.63 -6.76
N ALA A 104 2.52 11.81 -7.53
CA ALA A 104 2.34 11.23 -8.85
C ALA A 104 3.03 12.03 -9.97
N ASP A 105 4.32 12.31 -9.79
CA ASP A 105 5.14 13.04 -10.77
C ASP A 105 5.61 12.13 -11.92
N GLU A 106 5.04 12.36 -13.12
CA GLU A 106 5.33 11.71 -14.40
C GLU A 106 6.78 11.87 -14.88
N SER A 107 7.58 12.76 -14.30
CA SER A 107 9.00 12.85 -14.68
C SER A 107 9.84 11.71 -14.11
N THR A 108 9.27 10.89 -13.21
CA THR A 108 9.98 9.77 -12.59
C THR A 108 9.66 8.46 -13.30
N LEU A 109 10.69 7.64 -13.56
CA LEU A 109 10.51 6.39 -14.29
C LEU A 109 9.53 5.43 -13.60
N SER A 110 9.61 5.30 -12.27
CA SER A 110 8.73 4.40 -11.52
C SER A 110 7.28 4.89 -11.49
N MET A 111 7.04 6.20 -11.38
CA MET A 111 5.68 6.71 -11.46
C MET A 111 5.11 6.57 -12.87
N ASN A 112 5.92 6.80 -13.91
CA ASN A 112 5.51 6.54 -15.30
C ASN A 112 5.05 5.10 -15.50
N GLN A 113 5.75 4.12 -14.93
CA GLN A 113 5.34 2.72 -15.01
C GLN A 113 3.99 2.47 -14.33
N ILE A 114 3.79 3.06 -13.15
CA ILE A 114 2.54 2.95 -12.37
C ILE A 114 1.38 3.58 -13.17
N LEU A 115 1.57 4.79 -13.68
CA LEU A 115 0.57 5.52 -14.47
C LEU A 115 0.27 4.80 -15.80
N ALA A 116 1.29 4.30 -16.49
CA ALA A 116 1.14 3.53 -17.72
C ALA A 116 0.40 2.20 -17.50
N ALA A 117 0.50 1.61 -16.31
CA ALA A 117 -0.29 0.45 -15.91
C ALA A 117 -1.74 0.81 -15.52
N GLY A 118 -2.14 2.08 -15.62
CA GLY A 118 -3.51 2.56 -15.41
C GLY A 118 -3.83 3.02 -13.98
N PHE A 119 -2.83 3.04 -13.09
CA PHE A 119 -2.99 3.48 -11.70
C PHE A 119 -2.89 5.01 -11.60
N THR A 120 -3.88 5.71 -12.13
CA THR A 120 -3.90 7.18 -12.17
C THR A 120 -4.57 7.79 -10.91
N PRO A 121 -4.11 8.95 -10.40
CA PRO A 121 -4.61 9.54 -9.15
C PRO A 121 -6.11 9.88 -9.11
N ASP A 122 -6.77 9.98 -10.27
CA ASP A 122 -8.23 10.14 -10.35
C ASP A 122 -9.00 8.84 -10.02
N LYS A 123 -8.34 7.68 -10.15
CA LYS A 123 -8.92 6.34 -9.97
C LYS A 123 -8.44 5.63 -8.72
N VAL A 124 -7.21 5.90 -8.29
CA VAL A 124 -6.54 5.17 -7.19
C VAL A 124 -6.01 6.14 -6.13
N LEU A 125 -5.88 5.66 -4.91
CA LEU A 125 -5.15 6.37 -3.85
C LEU A 125 -3.67 5.97 -3.94
N ILE A 126 -2.77 6.89 -4.24
CA ILE A 126 -1.32 6.65 -4.28
C ILE A 126 -0.69 7.21 -3.01
N TYR A 127 0.07 6.39 -2.29
CA TYR A 127 0.71 6.83 -1.05
C TYR A 127 2.01 6.08 -0.78
N ASP A 128 2.93 6.73 -0.09
CA ASP A 128 4.22 6.14 0.27
C ASP A 128 4.25 5.56 1.68
N TYR A 129 5.13 4.60 1.91
CA TYR A 129 5.44 4.12 3.26
C TYR A 129 6.16 5.21 4.07
N THR A 130 7.10 5.91 3.44
CA THR A 130 7.71 7.12 3.98
C THR A 130 7.53 8.29 3.02
N PHE A 131 6.75 9.26 3.45
CA PHE A 131 6.37 10.45 2.69
C PHE A 131 7.50 11.46 2.40
N HIS A 132 8.75 11.16 2.76
CA HIS A 132 9.85 12.10 2.57
C HIS A 132 10.64 11.78 1.29
N GLN A 133 10.73 12.76 0.41
CA GLN A 133 11.58 12.74 -0.76
C GLN A 133 13.05 12.82 -0.33
N ALA A 134 13.76 11.69 -0.37
CA ALA A 134 15.15 11.60 0.08
C ALA A 134 16.01 10.81 -0.91
N PRO A 135 17.31 11.15 -1.05
CA PRO A 135 18.25 10.39 -1.86
C PRO A 135 18.71 9.08 -1.17
N ILE A 136 18.27 8.84 0.06
CA ILE A 136 18.61 7.67 0.86
C ILE A 136 17.34 6.91 1.23
N ASN A 137 17.44 5.59 1.39
CA ASN A 137 16.33 4.76 1.84
C ASN A 137 15.94 5.13 3.30
N PRO A 138 14.75 5.71 3.53
CA PRO A 138 14.35 6.14 4.87
C PRO A 138 14.16 4.96 5.84
N LEU A 139 13.78 3.78 5.35
CA LEU A 139 13.61 2.58 6.18
C LEU A 139 14.91 2.11 6.83
N MET A 140 16.05 2.44 6.21
CA MET A 140 17.38 2.07 6.72
C MET A 140 18.04 3.21 7.49
N ALA A 141 17.78 4.46 7.10
CA ALA A 141 18.52 5.61 7.61
C ALA A 141 17.80 6.36 8.75
N TYR A 142 16.47 6.26 8.86
CA TYR A 142 15.73 7.11 9.79
C TYR A 142 15.78 6.57 11.22
N PRO A 143 15.94 7.44 12.23
CA PRO A 143 15.77 7.05 13.62
C PRO A 143 14.38 6.40 13.85
N PRO A 144 14.28 5.39 14.74
CA PRO A 144 13.02 4.69 14.98
C PRO A 144 11.84 5.59 15.36
N ASN A 145 12.08 6.67 16.11
CA ASN A 145 11.03 7.61 16.50
C ASN A 145 10.49 8.43 15.32
N ILE A 146 11.34 8.80 14.35
CA ILE A 146 10.92 9.47 13.11
C ILE A 146 10.12 8.49 12.27
N LEU A 147 10.63 7.27 12.07
CA LEU A 147 9.96 6.26 11.27
C LEU A 147 8.57 5.90 11.82
N LYS A 148 8.41 5.94 13.15
CA LYS A 148 7.13 5.72 13.83
C LYS A 148 6.07 6.78 13.49
N ILE A 149 6.47 8.00 13.13
CA ILE A 149 5.54 9.07 12.69
C ILE A 149 4.89 8.66 11.37
N HIS A 150 5.71 8.27 10.38
CA HIS A 150 5.21 7.80 9.08
C HIS A 150 4.33 6.56 9.23
N GLN A 151 4.78 5.57 10.00
CA GLN A 151 4.02 4.33 10.24
C GLN A 151 2.64 4.56 10.84
N ARG A 152 2.53 5.48 11.80
CA ARG A 152 1.24 5.81 12.42
C ARG A 152 0.29 6.42 11.41
N PHE A 153 0.79 7.33 10.58
CA PHE A 153 0.00 7.93 9.52
C PHE A 153 -0.42 6.90 8.46
N THR A 154 0.51 6.06 7.99
CA THR A 154 0.21 4.98 7.03
C THR A 154 -0.83 4.01 7.59
N ALA A 155 -0.72 3.64 8.88
CA ALA A 155 -1.71 2.78 9.53
C ALA A 155 -3.08 3.46 9.62
N GLU A 156 -3.14 4.74 9.98
CA GLU A 156 -4.37 5.53 10.03
C GLU A 156 -5.01 5.69 8.65
N LEU A 157 -4.20 5.99 7.62
CA LEU A 157 -4.63 6.09 6.23
C LEU A 157 -5.28 4.79 5.77
N ARG A 158 -4.61 3.66 5.98
CA ARG A 158 -5.12 2.32 5.65
C ARG A 158 -6.36 1.91 6.46
N MET A 159 -6.57 2.48 7.65
CA MET A 159 -7.81 2.25 8.42
C MET A 159 -9.00 3.04 7.88
N LYS A 160 -8.75 4.10 7.11
CA LYS A 160 -9.77 5.09 6.73
C LYS A 160 -10.00 5.18 5.22
N MET A 161 -9.14 4.55 4.40
CA MET A 161 -9.35 4.44 2.95
C MET A 161 -10.50 3.48 2.61
N ALA A 162 -11.21 3.77 1.53
CA ALA A 162 -12.23 2.89 0.98
C ALA A 162 -11.63 1.69 0.23
N ALA A 163 -10.36 1.80 -0.19
CA ALA A 163 -9.67 0.76 -0.91
C ALA A 163 -9.69 -0.56 -0.12
N VAL A 164 -10.13 -1.60 -0.82
CA VAL A 164 -10.08 -3.00 -0.33
C VAL A 164 -8.92 -3.75 -0.94
N VAL A 165 -8.31 -3.22 -2.02
CA VAL A 165 -7.07 -3.73 -2.60
C VAL A 165 -5.99 -2.64 -2.56
N ASP A 166 -4.76 -3.06 -2.30
CA ASP A 166 -3.58 -2.25 -1.99
C ASP A 166 -2.43 -2.95 -2.70
N VAL A 167 -2.00 -2.33 -3.78
CA VAL A 167 -0.94 -2.84 -4.64
C VAL A 167 0.36 -2.31 -4.10
N VAL A 168 1.20 -3.21 -3.59
CA VAL A 168 2.45 -2.86 -2.92
C VAL A 168 3.59 -2.88 -3.92
N TRP A 169 4.20 -1.73 -4.14
CA TRP A 169 5.30 -1.54 -5.08
C TRP A 169 6.64 -1.52 -4.34
N GLY A 170 7.51 -2.49 -4.69
CA GLY A 170 8.87 -2.58 -4.19
C GLY A 170 9.07 -3.55 -3.02
N ALA A 171 10.17 -4.29 -3.07
CA ALA A 171 10.51 -5.31 -2.08
C ALA A 171 10.65 -4.78 -0.63
N PRO A 172 11.26 -3.61 -0.35
CA PRO A 172 11.44 -3.14 1.02
C PRO A 172 10.13 -2.93 1.79
N VAL A 173 9.11 -2.37 1.11
CA VAL A 173 7.78 -2.14 1.70
C VAL A 173 7.10 -3.47 1.98
N ARG A 174 7.10 -4.36 0.99
CA ARG A 174 6.55 -5.71 1.09
C ARG A 174 7.12 -6.47 2.29
N GLU A 175 8.44 -6.57 2.38
CA GLU A 175 9.09 -7.32 3.45
C GLU A 175 8.81 -6.72 4.84
N ARG A 176 8.65 -5.39 4.90
CA ARG A 176 8.24 -4.72 6.13
C ARG A 176 6.78 -5.00 6.49
N MET A 177 5.89 -5.05 5.51
CA MET A 177 4.47 -5.37 5.71
C MET A 177 4.29 -6.82 6.19
N LYS A 178 4.98 -7.79 5.57
CA LYS A 178 5.01 -9.19 6.03
C LYS A 178 5.45 -9.34 7.50
N ARG A 179 6.30 -8.44 8.00
CA ARG A 179 6.75 -8.43 9.41
C ARG A 179 5.78 -7.74 10.37
N THR A 180 4.91 -6.86 9.89
CA THR A 180 4.11 -5.96 10.75
C THR A 180 2.62 -6.26 10.73
N LEU A 181 2.14 -6.86 9.63
CA LEU A 181 0.77 -7.24 9.38
C LEU A 181 0.58 -8.76 9.55
N SER A 182 -0.67 -9.18 9.77
CA SER A 182 -1.02 -10.60 9.75
C SER A 182 -1.49 -10.94 8.34
N LEU A 183 -0.58 -11.47 7.52
CA LEU A 183 -0.84 -11.77 6.12
C LEU A 183 -0.94 -13.29 5.91
N GLU A 184 -1.94 -13.73 5.16
CA GLU A 184 -2.01 -15.08 4.62
C GLU A 184 -1.81 -15.04 3.10
N GLU A 185 -0.71 -15.62 2.62
CA GLU A 185 -0.39 -15.68 1.19
C GLU A 185 -1.26 -16.68 0.43
N LEU A 186 -1.95 -16.22 -0.61
CA LEU A 186 -2.68 -17.01 -1.59
C LEU A 186 -1.92 -16.94 -2.93
N PRO A 187 -1.18 -18.00 -3.31
CA PRO A 187 -0.54 -18.05 -4.61
C PRO A 187 -1.59 -18.11 -5.72
N LEU A 188 -1.34 -17.40 -6.81
CA LEU A 188 -2.11 -17.52 -8.05
C LEU A 188 -1.65 -18.76 -8.83
N TRP A 189 -2.46 -19.21 -9.78
CA TRP A 189 -2.25 -20.48 -10.50
C TRP A 189 -2.41 -20.32 -12.01
N GLU A 190 -1.95 -21.34 -12.74
CA GLU A 190 -1.95 -21.42 -14.21
C GLU A 190 -1.20 -20.23 -14.83
N GLU A 191 -1.87 -19.39 -15.62
CA GLU A 191 -1.22 -18.26 -16.32
C GLU A 191 -0.63 -17.20 -15.38
N TYR A 192 -1.02 -17.21 -14.10
CA TYR A 192 -0.52 -16.28 -13.07
C TYR A 192 0.47 -16.94 -12.10
N GLU A 193 1.00 -18.13 -12.45
CA GLU A 193 2.02 -18.79 -11.64
C GLU A 193 3.22 -17.85 -11.39
N GLY A 194 3.64 -17.75 -10.12
CA GLY A 194 4.69 -16.82 -9.68
C GLY A 194 4.17 -15.48 -9.12
N ALA A 195 2.87 -15.19 -9.23
CA ALA A 195 2.23 -14.08 -8.54
C ALA A 195 1.49 -14.55 -7.27
N SER A 196 1.41 -13.69 -6.25
CA SER A 196 0.63 -13.98 -5.05
C SER A 196 -0.13 -12.77 -4.51
N ILE A 197 -1.26 -13.09 -3.89
CA ILE A 197 -2.13 -12.14 -3.20
C ILE A 197 -2.05 -12.46 -1.71
N HIS A 198 -1.96 -11.45 -0.86
CA HIS A 198 -1.88 -11.62 0.59
C HIS A 198 -3.17 -11.13 1.23
N LEU A 199 -3.87 -11.99 1.96
CA LEU A 199 -5.05 -11.61 2.73
C LEU A 199 -4.59 -11.02 4.07
N GLU A 200 -4.84 -9.73 4.32
CA GLU A 200 -4.59 -9.12 5.63
C GLU A 200 -5.72 -9.50 6.60
N TRP A 201 -5.38 -10.12 7.74
CA TRP A 201 -6.29 -10.42 8.82
C TRP A 201 -6.29 -9.34 9.90
N GLU A 202 -7.46 -9.05 10.45
CA GLU A 202 -7.57 -8.21 11.64
C GLU A 202 -7.05 -8.97 12.87
N LYS A 203 -6.20 -8.33 13.69
CA LYS A 203 -5.58 -9.00 14.85
C LYS A 203 -6.59 -9.41 15.95
N SER A 204 -7.82 -8.89 15.92
CA SER A 204 -8.86 -9.11 16.95
C SER A 204 -10.10 -9.87 16.46
N SER A 205 -10.16 -10.24 15.17
CA SER A 205 -11.28 -10.96 14.57
C SER A 205 -10.74 -11.93 13.52
N ARG A 206 -11.38 -13.07 13.27
CA ARG A 206 -11.03 -13.91 12.11
C ARG A 206 -11.61 -13.31 10.81
N ASN A 207 -11.60 -11.99 10.66
CA ASN A 207 -12.12 -11.32 9.47
C ASN A 207 -10.95 -10.81 8.63
N VAL A 208 -11.08 -10.93 7.31
CA VAL A 208 -10.09 -10.40 6.37
C VAL A 208 -10.34 -8.91 6.21
N ARG A 209 -9.35 -8.11 6.58
CA ARG A 209 -9.36 -6.66 6.46
C ARG A 209 -9.30 -6.20 5.00
N HIS A 210 -8.36 -6.77 4.26
CA HIS A 210 -7.91 -6.18 3.02
C HIS A 210 -7.00 -7.15 2.21
N PRO A 211 -7.34 -7.54 0.97
CA PRO A 211 -6.43 -8.25 0.07
C PRO A 211 -5.34 -7.34 -0.52
N GLU A 212 -4.08 -7.74 -0.39
CA GLU A 212 -2.92 -7.03 -0.94
C GLU A 212 -2.37 -7.76 -2.15
N ALA A 213 -2.07 -7.04 -3.23
CA ALA A 213 -1.42 -7.61 -4.40
C ALA A 213 0.08 -7.30 -4.36
N MET A 214 0.92 -8.34 -4.38
CA MET A 214 2.38 -8.22 -4.39
C MET A 214 2.90 -8.79 -5.71
N MET A 215 3.25 -7.92 -6.66
CA MET A 215 3.64 -8.35 -8.01
C MET A 215 5.15 -8.40 -8.21
N TYR A 216 5.88 -9.36 -7.62
CA TYR A 216 7.25 -9.70 -8.04
C TYR A 216 7.58 -11.13 -7.61
N SER A 217 7.99 -11.99 -8.54
CA SER A 217 8.63 -13.27 -8.23
C SER A 217 10.02 -13.05 -7.65
N GLU A 218 10.50 -13.95 -6.80
CA GLU A 218 11.94 -14.00 -6.52
C GLU A 218 12.65 -14.29 -7.85
N PRO A 219 13.78 -13.63 -8.15
CA PRO A 219 14.57 -14.01 -9.31
C PRO A 219 14.96 -15.47 -9.13
N SER A 220 14.43 -16.33 -10.01
CA SER A 220 14.84 -17.72 -10.11
C SER A 220 16.36 -17.75 -10.31
N THR A 221 17.07 -18.21 -9.29
CA THR A 221 18.51 -18.52 -9.33
C THR A 221 18.80 -19.71 -10.22
#